data_AF-A0A101XF87-F1
#
_entry.id   AF-A0A101XF87-F1
#
_cell.length_a   1.000
_cell.length_b   1.000
_cell.length_c   1.000
_cell.angle_alpha   90.00
_cell.angle_beta   90.00
_cell.angle_gamma   90.00
#
_symmetry.space_group_name_H-M   'P 1'
#
loop_
_entity.id
_entity.type
_entity.pdbx_description
1 polymer ?
#
loop_
_entity_poly.entity_id
_entity_poly.type
_entity_poly.pdbx_seq_one_letter_code
_entity_poly.pdbx_strand_id
1 'polypeptide(L)'
;MAYHVWLIDCLHKCEDYNRAGSPARAGCYRDCIDQFGRIIDAMVQGRLMSINDYETMVRFKDYCARLVGNVDDLSRYCEEYYRNMTTKPTKLASTVGEAKSEAKGEVAEGQFTDELADCMRDCVRYYGDNAPELNRCYSMCRAIWGNTGVKWSCGEFKSCFPEGCFELEEFKREFRRIGKSGFEDWQIVSRVGSIIGTMLREGGERGCRDLEDNITKLMITELEDLGIDRYSIRKAYLHGLSSEVKDILMKIFPNVIQISKDRESEETPGPILIPEPTPEPETPTPKYYTEPVKLQTHRSRGKIIGIIVMMVFTMLVAFAIIHTLKLNNVTP
;
A
#
# COMPACT_ATOMS: atom_id res chain seq x y z
N MET A 1 -9.09 -13.96 12.05
CA MET A 1 -8.03 -14.92 12.40
C MET A 1 -7.71 -15.81 11.20
N ALA A 2 -6.93 -15.35 10.20
CA ALA A 2 -6.55 -16.17 9.02
C ALA A 2 -5.05 -16.55 8.97
N TYR A 3 -4.25 -16.06 9.91
CA TYR A 3 -2.79 -16.21 9.89
C TYR A 3 -2.33 -17.62 10.25
N HIS A 4 -3.05 -18.30 11.14
CA HIS A 4 -2.77 -19.70 11.44
C HIS A 4 -2.98 -20.56 10.20
N VAL A 5 -3.99 -20.25 9.36
CA VAL A 5 -4.25 -20.95 8.08
C VAL A 5 -3.04 -20.85 7.16
N TRP A 6 -2.37 -19.69 7.09
CA TRP A 6 -1.13 -19.55 6.32
C TRP A 6 -0.04 -20.51 6.80
N LEU A 7 0.20 -20.58 8.12
CA LEU A 7 1.22 -21.47 8.65
C LEU A 7 0.84 -22.93 8.39
N ILE A 8 -0.42 -23.31 8.63
CA ILE A 8 -0.91 -24.68 8.38
C ILE A 8 -0.76 -25.06 6.89
N ASP A 9 -1.14 -24.19 5.96
CA ASP A 9 -0.96 -24.40 4.51
C ASP A 9 0.51 -24.55 4.13
N CYS A 10 1.39 -23.73 4.74
CA CYS A 10 2.83 -23.83 4.52
C CYS A 10 3.38 -25.18 5.01
N LEU A 11 2.95 -25.61 6.20
CA LEU A 11 3.33 -26.90 6.78
C LEU A 11 2.82 -28.09 5.94
N HIS A 12 1.61 -28.03 5.40
CA HIS A 12 1.10 -29.07 4.49
C HIS A 12 1.94 -29.21 3.23
N LYS A 13 2.36 -28.10 2.61
CA LYS A 13 3.28 -28.15 1.46
C LYS A 13 4.62 -28.80 1.83
N CYS A 14 5.10 -28.57 3.06
CA CYS A 14 6.30 -29.24 3.56
C CYS A 14 6.12 -30.75 3.79
N GLU A 15 4.90 -31.21 4.07
CA GLU A 15 4.58 -32.64 4.20
C GLU A 15 4.58 -33.37 2.85
N ASP A 16 4.31 -32.69 1.75
CA ASP A 16 4.43 -33.29 0.42
C ASP A 16 5.90 -33.64 0.10
N TYR A 17 6.88 -32.86 0.60
CA TYR A 17 8.30 -33.24 0.55
C TYR A 17 8.60 -34.51 1.37
N ASN A 18 7.87 -34.75 2.47
CA ASN A 18 8.00 -35.99 3.25
C ASN A 18 7.52 -37.21 2.45
N ARG A 19 6.35 -37.09 1.81
CA ARG A 19 5.78 -38.15 0.97
C ARG A 19 6.68 -38.48 -0.22
N ALA A 20 7.42 -37.49 -0.71
CA ALA A 20 8.42 -37.66 -1.76
C ALA A 20 9.78 -38.20 -1.27
N GLY A 21 9.95 -38.46 0.04
CA GLY A 21 11.22 -38.94 0.61
C GLY A 21 12.35 -37.91 0.60
N SER A 22 12.04 -36.61 0.49
CA SER A 22 13.04 -35.56 0.37
C SER A 22 13.65 -35.18 1.73
N PRO A 23 14.99 -35.11 1.85
CA PRO A 23 15.66 -34.63 3.07
C PRO A 23 15.44 -33.13 3.32
N ALA A 24 14.92 -32.38 2.34
CA ALA A 24 14.65 -30.94 2.46
C ALA A 24 13.49 -30.60 3.42
N ARG A 25 12.74 -31.60 3.88
CA ARG A 25 11.56 -31.45 4.74
C ARG A 25 11.80 -30.60 5.99
N ALA A 26 12.85 -30.91 6.75
CA ALA A 26 13.16 -30.19 7.98
C ALA A 26 13.65 -28.75 7.73
N GLY A 27 14.21 -28.48 6.55
CA GLY A 27 14.49 -27.11 6.09
C GLY A 27 13.18 -26.37 5.82
N CYS A 28 12.30 -26.97 5.01
CA CYS A 28 11.00 -26.40 4.66
C CYS A 28 10.17 -25.99 5.89
N TYR A 29 10.07 -26.86 6.91
CA TYR A 29 9.33 -26.51 8.13
C TYR A 29 9.93 -25.33 8.90
N ARG A 30 11.27 -25.27 8.99
CA ARG A 30 11.94 -24.13 9.64
C ARG A 30 11.64 -22.84 8.88
N ASP A 31 11.74 -22.88 7.56
CA ASP A 31 11.48 -21.71 6.71
C ASP A 31 10.03 -21.22 6.88
N CYS A 32 9.05 -22.13 6.91
CA CYS A 32 7.65 -21.78 7.16
C CYS A 32 7.45 -21.11 8.53
N ILE A 33 8.06 -21.64 9.58
CA ILE A 33 7.90 -21.12 10.94
C ILE A 33 8.61 -19.77 11.11
N ASP A 34 9.79 -19.61 10.52
CA ASP A 34 10.54 -18.35 10.54
C ASP A 34 9.81 -17.26 9.75
N GLN A 35 9.25 -17.60 8.58
CA GLN A 35 8.38 -16.69 7.83
C GLN A 35 7.14 -16.32 8.63
N PHE A 36 6.49 -17.28 9.30
CA PHE A 36 5.35 -16.98 10.18
C PHE A 36 5.74 -16.02 11.31
N GLY A 37 6.91 -16.22 11.93
CA GLY A 37 7.45 -15.29 12.93
C GLY A 37 7.60 -13.87 12.38
N ARG A 38 8.18 -13.71 11.19
CA ARG A 38 8.31 -12.42 10.52
C ARG A 38 6.96 -11.76 10.24
N ILE A 39 5.96 -12.54 9.85
CA ILE A 39 4.59 -12.05 9.63
C ILE A 39 3.98 -11.53 10.93
N ILE A 40 4.10 -12.28 12.03
CA ILE A 40 3.58 -11.89 13.34
C ILE A 40 4.23 -10.58 13.81
N ASP A 41 5.56 -10.47 13.71
CA ASP A 41 6.29 -9.28 14.16
C ASP A 41 5.95 -8.05 13.32
N ALA A 42 5.88 -8.20 11.99
CA ALA A 42 5.46 -7.14 11.08
C ALA A 42 4.03 -6.66 11.41
N MET A 43 3.13 -7.59 11.72
CA MET A 43 1.76 -7.28 12.10
C MET A 43 1.66 -6.49 13.41
N VAL A 44 2.44 -6.83 14.43
CA VAL A 44 2.44 -6.05 15.68
C VAL A 44 3.02 -4.67 15.46
N GLN A 45 4.13 -4.56 14.73
CA GLN A 45 4.72 -3.27 14.39
C GLN A 45 3.74 -2.39 13.60
N GLY A 46 2.98 -2.98 12.68
CA GLY A 46 1.91 -2.33 11.93
C GLY A 46 0.62 -2.05 12.72
N ARG A 47 0.55 -2.40 14.01
CA ARG A 47 -0.68 -2.36 14.85
C ARG A 47 -1.86 -3.11 14.22
N LEU A 48 -1.56 -4.16 13.46
CA LEU A 48 -2.53 -5.00 12.74
C LEU A 48 -3.05 -6.14 13.60
N MET A 49 -2.46 -6.35 14.79
CA MET A 49 -2.79 -7.42 15.72
C MET A 49 -2.93 -6.84 17.14
N SER A 50 -3.90 -7.32 17.91
CA SER A 50 -3.96 -6.98 19.34
C SER A 50 -2.80 -7.64 20.09
N ILE A 51 -2.43 -7.12 21.26
CA ILE A 51 -1.37 -7.72 22.09
C ILE A 51 -1.74 -9.16 22.48
N ASN A 52 -3.03 -9.42 22.77
CA ASN A 52 -3.50 -10.75 23.12
C ASN A 52 -3.42 -11.74 21.94
N ASP A 53 -3.74 -11.27 20.73
CA ASP A 53 -3.60 -12.08 19.51
C ASP A 53 -2.12 -12.36 19.21
N TYR A 54 -1.24 -11.38 19.43
CA TYR A 54 0.21 -11.56 19.29
C TYR A 54 0.74 -12.64 20.21
N GLU A 55 0.44 -12.56 21.50
CA GLU A 55 0.86 -13.58 22.47
C GLU A 55 0.35 -14.96 22.08
N THR A 56 -0.89 -15.04 21.59
CA THR A 56 -1.48 -16.30 21.12
C THR A 56 -0.74 -16.83 19.89
N MET A 57 -0.42 -15.97 18.91
CA MET A 57 0.31 -16.37 17.70
C MET A 57 1.77 -16.74 17.99
N VAL A 58 2.43 -16.06 18.93
CA VAL A 58 3.79 -16.42 19.37
C VAL A 58 3.79 -17.78 20.04
N ARG A 59 2.85 -18.03 20.97
CA ARG A 59 2.70 -19.37 21.59
C ARG A 59 2.40 -20.45 20.56
N PHE A 60 1.61 -20.13 19.53
CA PHE A 60 1.33 -21.02 18.41
C PHE A 60 2.61 -21.34 17.61
N LYS A 61 3.36 -20.31 17.22
CA LYS A 61 4.65 -20.44 16.51
C LYS A 61 5.63 -21.31 17.30
N ASP A 62 5.82 -21.01 18.58
CA ASP A 62 6.79 -21.70 19.43
C ASP A 62 6.39 -23.17 19.72
N TYR A 63 5.09 -23.46 19.75
CA TYR A 63 4.59 -24.83 19.79
C TYR A 63 5.00 -25.60 18.53
N CYS A 64 4.70 -25.05 17.34
CA CYS A 64 5.06 -25.67 16.07
C CYS A 64 6.58 -25.83 15.91
N ALA A 65 7.36 -24.84 16.33
CA ALA A 65 8.82 -24.87 16.25
C ALA A 65 9.43 -26.06 17.00
N ARG A 66 8.89 -26.39 18.18
CA ARG A 66 9.37 -27.51 19.01
C ARG A 66 9.07 -28.88 18.41
N LEU A 67 8.10 -28.96 17.52
CA LEU A 67 7.70 -30.21 16.87
C LEU A 67 8.47 -30.46 15.56
N VAL A 68 9.18 -29.46 15.03
CA VAL A 68 10.00 -29.63 13.81
C VAL A 68 11.03 -30.74 14.00
N GLY A 69 11.00 -31.73 13.10
CA GLY A 69 11.91 -32.88 13.12
C GLY A 69 11.51 -33.99 14.11
N ASN A 70 10.49 -33.76 14.94
CA ASN A 70 10.03 -34.72 15.94
C ASN A 70 8.72 -35.43 15.56
N VAL A 71 7.98 -34.90 14.58
CA VAL A 71 6.70 -35.45 14.14
C VAL A 71 6.62 -35.53 12.62
N ASP A 72 5.93 -36.57 12.12
CA ASP A 72 5.73 -36.79 10.68
C ASP A 72 4.62 -35.93 10.05
N ASP A 73 3.76 -35.37 10.89
CA ASP A 73 2.52 -34.70 10.49
C ASP A 73 2.35 -33.42 11.32
N LEU A 74 3.26 -32.47 11.08
CA LEU A 74 3.41 -31.26 11.87
C LEU A 74 2.19 -30.34 11.73
N SER A 75 1.57 -30.30 10.55
CA SER A 75 0.38 -29.51 10.28
C SER A 75 -0.76 -29.89 11.21
N ARG A 76 -1.07 -31.19 11.36
CA ARG A 76 -2.17 -31.69 12.20
C ARG A 76 -1.99 -31.30 13.67
N TYR A 77 -0.79 -31.47 14.22
CA TYR A 77 -0.52 -31.10 15.62
C TYR A 77 -0.65 -29.60 15.85
N CYS A 78 -0.14 -28.79 14.92
CA CYS A 78 -0.30 -27.35 14.96
C CYS A 78 -1.77 -26.93 14.88
N GLU A 79 -2.55 -27.52 13.97
CA GLU A 79 -3.97 -27.20 13.81
C GLU A 79 -4.77 -27.56 15.07
N GLU A 80 -4.52 -28.74 15.65
CA GLU A 80 -5.19 -29.18 16.87
C GLU A 80 -4.86 -28.28 18.06
N TYR A 81 -3.60 -27.90 18.23
CA TYR A 81 -3.19 -26.96 19.28
C TYR A 81 -3.86 -25.59 19.11
N TYR A 82 -3.92 -25.08 17.87
CA TYR A 82 -4.60 -23.82 17.57
C TYR A 82 -6.10 -23.87 17.87
N ARG A 83 -6.77 -24.93 17.45
CA ARG A 83 -8.20 -25.17 17.72
C ARG A 83 -8.46 -25.22 19.22
N ASN A 84 -7.60 -25.86 19.99
CA ASN A 84 -7.71 -25.94 21.45
C ASN A 84 -7.53 -24.59 22.15
N MET A 85 -6.64 -23.73 21.65
CA MET A 85 -6.44 -22.38 22.21
C MET A 85 -7.61 -21.43 21.91
N THR A 86 -8.29 -21.60 20.78
CA THR A 86 -9.37 -20.70 20.33
C THR A 86 -10.77 -21.14 20.78
N THR A 87 -11.00 -22.44 20.98
CA THR A 87 -12.33 -22.97 21.34
C THR A 87 -12.58 -23.07 22.85
N LYS A 88 -11.54 -23.06 23.68
CA LYS A 88 -11.71 -23.01 25.12
C LYS A 88 -11.87 -21.55 25.55
N PRO A 89 -13.06 -21.10 25.99
CA PRO A 89 -13.15 -19.81 26.65
C PRO A 89 -12.20 -19.85 27.85
N THR A 90 -11.28 -18.91 27.91
CA THR A 90 -10.33 -18.74 29.00
C THR A 90 -11.10 -18.51 30.30
N LYS A 91 -11.55 -19.59 30.94
CA LYS A 91 -11.98 -19.59 32.34
C LYS A 91 -10.70 -19.56 33.17
N LEU A 92 -10.02 -18.42 33.21
CA LEU A 92 -9.02 -18.16 34.23
C LEU A 92 -9.03 -16.67 34.60
N ALA A 93 -9.53 -16.43 35.83
CA ALA A 93 -9.38 -15.25 36.67
C ALA A 93 -10.10 -13.95 36.25
N SER A 94 -11.43 -13.91 36.47
CA SER A 94 -12.12 -12.70 36.92
C SER A 94 -12.81 -13.00 38.25
N THR A 95 -12.10 -12.70 39.33
CA THR A 95 -12.69 -12.33 40.61
C THR A 95 -12.13 -10.96 40.94
N VAL A 96 -12.73 -9.89 40.41
CA VAL A 96 -12.92 -8.58 41.09
C VAL A 96 -13.98 -7.80 40.30
N GLY A 97 -15.11 -7.52 40.97
CA GLY A 97 -15.85 -6.25 40.84
C GLY A 97 -16.68 -6.02 39.58
N GLU A 98 -17.97 -6.33 39.66
CA GLU A 98 -19.01 -5.78 38.80
C GLU A 98 -18.97 -4.24 38.77
N ALA A 99 -18.88 -3.67 37.57
CA ALA A 99 -19.47 -2.37 37.27
C ALA A 99 -20.13 -2.47 35.89
N LYS A 100 -21.47 -2.46 35.89
CA LYS A 100 -22.30 -2.32 34.69
C LYS A 100 -21.86 -1.08 33.91
N SER A 101 -21.42 -1.24 32.68
CA SER A 101 -21.61 -0.21 31.65
C SER A 101 -22.23 -0.84 30.41
N GLU A 102 -23.45 -0.40 30.12
CA GLU A 102 -24.09 -0.58 28.83
C GLU A 102 -23.32 0.27 27.82
N ALA A 103 -22.73 -0.36 26.81
CA ALA A 103 -22.27 0.33 25.61
C ALA A 103 -22.59 -0.52 24.37
N LYS A 104 -23.67 -0.10 23.72
CA LYS A 104 -23.99 -0.31 22.30
C LYS A 104 -22.75 -0.30 21.40
N GLY A 105 -22.72 -1.24 20.47
CA GLY A 105 -21.84 -1.22 19.30
C GLY A 105 -21.07 -2.52 19.13
N GLU A 106 -21.80 -3.62 18.92
CA GLU A 106 -21.22 -4.86 18.41
C GLU A 106 -20.73 -4.56 16.99
N VAL A 107 -19.46 -4.15 16.88
CA VAL A 107 -18.76 -4.13 15.59
C VAL A 107 -18.67 -5.59 15.19
N ALA A 108 -19.47 -5.97 14.18
CA ALA A 108 -19.40 -7.30 13.59
C ALA A 108 -17.93 -7.63 13.33
N GLU A 109 -17.42 -8.60 14.08
CA GLU A 109 -16.06 -9.08 13.98
C GLU A 109 -15.88 -9.62 12.56
N GLY A 110 -15.30 -8.79 11.69
CA GLY A 110 -15.29 -9.01 10.26
C GLY A 110 -14.69 -10.37 9.94
N GLN A 111 -15.49 -11.27 9.38
CA GLN A 111 -15.01 -12.52 8.84
C GLN A 111 -13.90 -12.20 7.84
N PHE A 112 -12.70 -12.68 8.14
CA PHE A 112 -11.60 -12.72 7.19
C PHE A 112 -12.07 -13.57 6.01
N THR A 113 -12.30 -12.95 4.85
CA THR A 113 -12.62 -13.68 3.63
C THR A 113 -11.38 -14.41 3.11
N ASP A 114 -11.55 -15.52 2.39
CA ASP A 114 -10.46 -16.25 1.73
C ASP A 114 -9.61 -15.33 0.83
N GLU A 115 -10.25 -14.31 0.27
CA GLU A 115 -9.63 -13.29 -0.58
C GLU A 115 -8.67 -12.36 0.17
N LEU A 116 -8.96 -12.02 1.44
CA LEU A 116 -8.04 -11.26 2.28
C LEU A 116 -6.81 -12.11 2.65
N ALA A 117 -7.02 -13.40 2.91
CA ALA A 117 -5.92 -14.33 3.14
C ALA A 117 -5.05 -14.50 1.88
N ASP A 118 -5.65 -14.56 0.69
CA ASP A 118 -4.94 -14.56 -0.59
C ASP A 118 -4.13 -13.28 -0.80
N CYS A 119 -4.73 -12.12 -0.55
CA CYS A 119 -4.01 -10.85 -0.64
C CYS A 119 -2.80 -10.80 0.29
N MET A 120 -2.95 -11.27 1.54
CA MET A 120 -1.83 -11.35 2.48
C MET A 120 -0.78 -12.37 2.04
N ARG A 121 -1.19 -13.51 1.47
CA ARG A 121 -0.26 -14.49 0.87
C ARG A 121 0.57 -13.87 -0.24
N ASP A 122 -0.07 -13.10 -1.13
CA ASP A 122 0.61 -12.40 -2.21
C ASP A 122 1.58 -11.35 -1.65
N CYS A 123 1.19 -10.59 -0.61
CA CYS A 123 2.10 -9.66 0.06
C CYS A 123 3.36 -10.35 0.58
N VAL A 124 3.23 -11.50 1.25
CA VAL A 124 4.40 -12.28 1.72
C VAL A 124 5.22 -12.77 0.54
N ARG A 125 4.57 -13.28 -0.50
CA ARG A 125 5.25 -13.81 -1.69
C ARG A 125 6.09 -12.76 -2.40
N TYR A 126 5.58 -11.53 -2.51
CA TYR A 126 6.22 -10.47 -3.26
C TYR A 126 7.14 -9.58 -2.41
N TYR A 127 6.81 -9.38 -1.13
CA TYR A 127 7.50 -8.43 -0.26
C TYR A 127 8.05 -9.05 1.03
N GLY A 128 8.07 -10.38 1.16
CA GLY A 128 8.44 -11.09 2.40
C GLY A 128 9.78 -10.69 3.02
N ASP A 129 10.73 -10.24 2.21
CA ASP A 129 12.05 -9.78 2.66
C ASP A 129 12.15 -8.25 2.80
N ASN A 130 11.10 -7.49 2.44
CA ASN A 130 11.03 -6.03 2.53
C ASN A 130 9.91 -5.60 3.49
N ALA A 131 10.23 -5.56 4.79
CA ALA A 131 9.26 -5.30 5.86
C ALA A 131 8.43 -4.00 5.68
N PRO A 132 9.00 -2.85 5.25
CA PRO A 132 8.22 -1.64 4.94
C PRO A 132 7.15 -1.88 3.86
N GLU A 133 7.51 -2.49 2.73
CA GLU A 133 6.56 -2.75 1.64
C GLU A 133 5.56 -3.84 2.01
N LEU A 134 5.99 -4.86 2.77
CA LEU A 134 5.11 -5.88 3.32
C LEU A 134 4.01 -5.26 4.20
N ASN A 135 4.40 -4.35 5.10
CA ASN A 135 3.45 -3.64 5.97
C ASN A 135 2.51 -2.72 5.19
N ARG A 136 3.01 -2.06 4.14
CA ARG A 136 2.19 -1.25 3.23
C ARG A 136 1.17 -2.13 2.49
N CYS A 137 1.62 -3.27 1.98
CA CYS A 137 0.80 -4.26 1.29
C CYS A 137 -0.32 -4.80 2.21
N TYR A 138 0.01 -5.21 3.43
CA TYR A 138 -1.00 -5.66 4.41
C TYR A 138 -2.01 -4.59 4.78
N SER A 139 -1.54 -3.36 5.01
CA SER A 139 -2.42 -2.23 5.31
C SER A 139 -3.41 -1.99 4.17
N MET A 140 -2.99 -2.20 2.93
CA MET A 140 -3.85 -2.09 1.77
C MET A 140 -4.81 -3.27 1.62
N CYS A 141 -4.36 -4.52 1.76
CA CYS A 141 -5.24 -5.69 1.80
C CYS A 141 -6.36 -5.49 2.84
N ARG A 142 -6.00 -4.97 4.02
CA ARG A 142 -6.99 -4.64 5.04
C ARG A 142 -7.88 -3.47 4.66
N ALA A 143 -7.36 -2.43 3.99
CA ALA A 143 -8.18 -1.30 3.56
C ALA A 143 -9.20 -1.69 2.47
N ILE A 144 -8.83 -2.59 1.57
CA ILE A 144 -9.70 -3.08 0.48
C ILE A 144 -10.77 -4.02 1.06
N TRP A 145 -10.37 -5.03 1.83
CA TRP A 145 -11.31 -6.06 2.31
C TRP A 145 -11.96 -5.75 3.67
N GLY A 146 -11.29 -5.02 4.54
CA GLY A 146 -11.73 -4.79 5.91
C GLY A 146 -12.95 -3.89 6.05
N ASN A 147 -13.44 -3.26 4.97
CA ASN A 147 -14.58 -2.34 5.05
C ASN A 147 -15.55 -2.36 3.86
N THR A 148 -15.26 -3.01 2.72
CA THR A 148 -16.01 -2.66 1.48
C THR A 148 -16.49 -3.82 0.62
N GLY A 149 -16.03 -5.06 0.82
CA GLY A 149 -16.35 -6.16 -0.11
C GLY A 149 -15.93 -5.89 -1.56
N VAL A 150 -14.98 -4.96 -1.76
CA VAL A 150 -14.55 -4.54 -3.09
C VAL A 150 -13.64 -5.61 -3.67
N LYS A 151 -14.09 -6.17 -4.80
CA LYS A 151 -13.33 -7.11 -5.61
C LYS A 151 -12.07 -6.44 -6.14
N TRP A 152 -10.94 -7.13 -5.99
CA TRP A 152 -9.65 -6.66 -6.50
C TRP A 152 -9.67 -6.58 -8.03
N SER A 153 -9.42 -5.38 -8.58
CA SER A 153 -9.49 -5.06 -10.02
C SER A 153 -8.65 -5.95 -10.91
N CYS A 154 -7.43 -6.22 -10.45
CA CYS A 154 -6.45 -6.87 -11.29
C CYS A 154 -6.73 -8.33 -11.63
N GLY A 155 -7.77 -8.95 -11.04
CA GLY A 155 -8.28 -10.25 -11.50
C GLY A 155 -7.20 -11.27 -11.88
N GLU A 156 -7.16 -11.61 -13.17
CA GLU A 156 -6.21 -12.55 -13.79
C GLU A 156 -4.79 -11.99 -13.99
N PHE A 157 -4.60 -10.68 -13.92
CA PHE A 157 -3.33 -10.00 -14.18
C PHE A 157 -2.43 -9.82 -12.94
N LYS A 158 -2.92 -10.21 -11.76
CA LYS A 158 -2.18 -10.08 -10.48
C LYS A 158 -0.80 -10.71 -10.52
N SER A 159 -0.64 -11.84 -11.23
CA SER A 159 0.65 -12.52 -11.36
C SER A 159 1.62 -11.79 -12.27
N CYS A 160 1.13 -10.95 -13.19
CA CYS A 160 1.95 -10.24 -14.16
C CYS A 160 2.50 -8.92 -13.62
N PHE A 161 1.68 -8.12 -12.95
CA PHE A 161 2.06 -6.79 -12.45
C PHE A 161 1.47 -6.46 -11.07
N PRO A 162 1.82 -7.22 -10.00
CA PRO A 162 1.32 -7.01 -8.64
C PRO A 162 1.60 -5.61 -8.08
N GLU A 163 2.76 -5.00 -8.35
CA GLU A 163 3.07 -3.64 -7.90
C GLU A 163 2.20 -2.61 -8.64
N GLY A 164 2.07 -2.75 -9.96
CA GLY A 164 1.17 -1.90 -10.74
C GLY A 164 -0.29 -2.03 -10.30
N CYS A 165 -0.74 -3.25 -9.98
CA CYS A 165 -2.05 -3.52 -9.41
C CYS A 165 -2.26 -2.89 -8.04
N PHE A 166 -1.19 -2.86 -7.23
CA PHE A 166 -1.19 -2.19 -5.94
C PHE A 166 -1.38 -0.69 -6.11
N GLU A 167 -0.59 -0.06 -6.98
CA GLU A 167 -0.70 1.38 -7.25
C GLU A 167 -2.10 1.76 -7.80
N LEU A 168 -2.68 0.89 -8.65
CA LEU A 168 -4.03 1.09 -9.18
C LEU A 168 -5.10 1.10 -8.09
N GLU A 169 -5.07 0.15 -7.16
CA GLU A 169 -6.03 0.13 -6.05
C GLU A 169 -5.83 1.30 -5.08
N GLU A 170 -4.59 1.71 -4.85
CA GLU A 170 -4.29 2.91 -4.08
C GLU A 170 -4.93 4.15 -4.73
N PHE A 171 -4.74 4.32 -6.04
CA PHE A 171 -5.38 5.38 -6.81
C PHE A 171 -6.91 5.31 -6.74
N LYS A 172 -7.52 4.14 -6.99
CA LYS A 172 -8.98 3.95 -6.93
C LYS A 172 -9.55 4.35 -5.57
N ARG A 173 -8.91 3.91 -4.48
CA ARG A 173 -9.31 4.25 -3.11
C ARG A 173 -9.19 5.75 -2.85
N GLU A 174 -8.10 6.37 -3.28
CA GLU A 174 -7.91 7.81 -3.15
C GLU A 174 -8.98 8.58 -3.94
N PHE A 175 -9.24 8.17 -5.18
CA PHE A 175 -10.26 8.77 -6.04
C PHE A 175 -11.66 8.64 -5.47
N ARG A 176 -12.05 7.47 -4.95
CA ARG A 176 -13.36 7.28 -4.29
C ARG A 176 -13.52 8.14 -3.04
N ARG A 177 -12.43 8.35 -2.30
CA ARG A 177 -12.43 9.14 -1.05
C ARG A 177 -12.61 10.63 -1.33
N ILE A 178 -11.92 11.17 -2.33
CA ILE A 178 -11.89 12.62 -2.60
C ILE A 178 -12.90 13.02 -3.68
N GLY A 179 -13.23 12.10 -4.60
CA GLY A 179 -14.09 12.32 -5.74
C GLY A 179 -13.40 13.07 -6.89
N LYS A 180 -14.11 13.17 -8.03
CA LYS A 180 -13.62 13.85 -9.26
C LYS A 180 -13.18 15.29 -9.00
N SER A 181 -13.85 16.02 -8.10
CA SER A 181 -13.52 17.41 -7.78
C SER A 181 -12.17 17.60 -7.09
N GLY A 182 -11.56 16.52 -6.58
CA GLY A 182 -10.23 16.56 -5.96
C GLY A 182 -9.06 16.32 -6.89
N PHE A 183 -9.33 16.04 -8.16
CA PHE A 183 -8.30 15.73 -9.16
C PHE A 183 -8.47 16.60 -10.39
N GLU A 184 -7.39 17.26 -10.80
CA GLU A 184 -7.29 17.87 -12.12
C GLU A 184 -6.95 16.80 -13.17
N ASP A 185 -7.35 17.03 -14.43
CA ASP A 185 -7.10 16.13 -15.56
C ASP A 185 -5.66 15.60 -15.60
N TRP A 186 -4.69 16.51 -15.48
CA TRP A 186 -3.27 16.14 -15.57
C TRP A 186 -2.83 15.25 -14.41
N GLN A 187 -3.43 15.38 -13.22
CA GLN A 187 -3.12 14.54 -12.07
C GLN A 187 -3.61 13.11 -12.29
N ILE A 188 -4.79 12.94 -12.88
CA ILE A 188 -5.33 11.62 -13.24
C ILE A 188 -4.39 10.97 -14.26
N VAL A 189 -4.04 11.69 -15.33
CA VAL A 189 -3.17 11.15 -16.38
C VAL A 189 -1.77 10.82 -15.84
N SER A 190 -1.19 11.67 -14.98
CA SER A 190 0.11 11.40 -14.35
C SER A 190 0.08 10.16 -13.45
N ARG A 191 -0.97 9.97 -12.65
CA ARG A 191 -1.12 8.76 -11.83
C ARG A 191 -1.26 7.51 -12.69
N VAL A 192 -2.14 7.54 -13.68
CA VAL A 192 -2.34 6.42 -14.60
C VAL A 192 -1.07 6.10 -15.39
N GLY A 193 -0.33 7.13 -15.84
CA GLY A 193 0.95 6.95 -16.53
C GLY A 193 2.02 6.28 -15.67
N SER A 194 2.11 6.65 -14.40
CA SER A 194 2.99 5.98 -13.43
C SER A 194 2.64 4.50 -13.30
N ILE A 195 1.36 4.20 -13.09
CA ILE A 195 0.88 2.82 -12.92
C ILE A 195 1.18 1.98 -14.16
N ILE A 196 0.91 2.50 -15.37
CA ILE A 196 1.24 1.83 -16.64
C ILE A 196 2.74 1.56 -16.74
N GLY A 197 3.58 2.53 -16.39
CA GLY A 197 5.03 2.36 -16.38
C GLY A 197 5.48 1.23 -15.44
N THR A 198 4.91 1.15 -14.24
CA THR A 198 5.15 0.04 -13.31
C THR A 198 4.68 -1.29 -13.90
N MET A 199 3.46 -1.36 -14.47
CA MET A 199 2.92 -2.59 -15.06
C MET A 199 3.72 -3.09 -16.26
N LEU A 200 4.20 -2.19 -17.13
CA LEU A 200 5.04 -2.54 -18.27
C LEU A 200 6.37 -3.12 -17.83
N ARG A 201 7.05 -2.47 -16.87
CA ARG A 201 8.32 -2.95 -16.30
C ARG A 201 8.16 -4.34 -15.71
N GLU A 202 7.21 -4.49 -14.80
CA GLU A 202 6.91 -5.74 -14.10
C GLU A 202 6.51 -6.87 -15.05
N GLY A 203 5.62 -6.58 -15.98
CA GLY A 203 5.14 -7.54 -16.96
C GLY A 203 6.24 -7.99 -17.92
N GLY A 204 7.12 -7.07 -18.33
CA GLY A 204 8.28 -7.37 -19.16
C GLY A 204 9.28 -8.28 -18.46
N GLU A 205 9.60 -7.99 -17.20
CA GLU A 205 10.49 -8.83 -16.36
C GLU A 205 9.93 -10.26 -16.16
N ARG A 206 8.60 -10.40 -16.09
CA ARG A 206 7.92 -11.69 -15.89
C ARG A 206 7.52 -12.41 -17.19
N GLY A 207 7.82 -11.83 -18.36
CA GLY A 207 7.54 -12.46 -19.66
C GLY A 207 6.04 -12.59 -19.97
N CYS A 208 5.23 -11.65 -19.50
CA CYS A 208 3.79 -11.66 -19.74
C CYS A 208 3.46 -11.33 -21.21
N ARG A 209 2.47 -12.03 -21.76
CA ARG A 209 2.02 -11.85 -23.15
C ARG A 209 1.02 -10.70 -23.26
N ASP A 210 0.96 -10.09 -24.43
CA ASP A 210 -0.03 -9.07 -24.81
C ASP A 210 -0.13 -7.91 -23.80
N LEU A 211 1.02 -7.49 -23.26
CA LEU A 211 1.12 -6.54 -22.14
C LEU A 211 0.38 -5.23 -22.41
N GLU A 212 0.64 -4.63 -23.56
CA GLU A 212 0.09 -3.33 -23.92
C GLU A 212 -1.45 -3.38 -23.96
N ASP A 213 -2.01 -4.40 -24.62
CA ASP A 213 -3.45 -4.57 -24.77
C ASP A 213 -4.12 -4.92 -23.43
N ASN A 214 -3.48 -5.77 -22.62
CA ASN A 214 -3.96 -6.15 -21.29
C ASN A 214 -3.97 -4.96 -20.33
N ILE A 215 -2.90 -4.17 -20.30
CA ILE A 215 -2.81 -2.95 -19.47
C ILE A 215 -3.84 -1.92 -19.95
N THR A 216 -3.95 -1.70 -21.26
CA THR A 216 -4.93 -0.77 -21.83
C THR A 216 -6.36 -1.16 -21.45
N LYS A 217 -6.72 -2.44 -21.64
CA LYS A 217 -8.06 -2.97 -21.31
C LYS A 217 -8.37 -2.85 -19.82
N LEU A 218 -7.42 -3.21 -18.97
CA LEU A 218 -7.56 -3.09 -17.52
C LEU A 218 -7.81 -1.64 -17.12
N MET A 219 -6.97 -0.71 -17.58
CA MET A 219 -7.11 0.71 -17.22
C MET A 219 -8.43 1.30 -17.68
N ILE A 220 -8.87 1.01 -18.92
CA ILE A 220 -10.16 1.49 -19.42
C ILE A 220 -11.30 0.99 -18.52
N THR A 221 -11.33 -0.31 -18.24
CA THR A 221 -12.37 -0.93 -17.40
C THR A 221 -12.42 -0.27 -16.02
N GLU A 222 -11.26 -0.08 -15.39
CA GLU A 222 -11.19 0.45 -14.03
C GLU A 222 -11.50 1.94 -13.94
N LEU A 223 -11.14 2.73 -14.95
CA LEU A 223 -11.52 4.13 -15.03
C LEU A 223 -13.03 4.28 -15.28
N GLU A 224 -13.61 3.43 -16.12
CA GLU A 224 -15.06 3.40 -16.37
C GLU A 224 -15.83 3.00 -15.10
N ASP A 225 -15.35 2.01 -14.36
CA ASP A 225 -15.90 1.59 -13.06
C ASP A 225 -15.81 2.69 -11.99
N LEU A 226 -14.81 3.58 -12.07
CA LEU A 226 -14.71 4.77 -11.23
C LEU A 226 -15.61 5.93 -11.69
N GLY A 227 -16.30 5.81 -12.83
CA GLY A 227 -17.07 6.88 -13.44
C GLY A 227 -16.18 8.01 -14.00
N ILE A 228 -14.91 7.73 -14.30
CA ILE A 228 -14.01 8.69 -14.93
C ILE A 228 -14.26 8.67 -16.44
N ASP A 229 -14.89 9.73 -16.94
CA ASP A 229 -15.03 9.94 -18.38
C ASP A 229 -13.67 10.27 -19.01
N ARG A 230 -13.03 9.24 -19.54
CA ARG A 230 -11.72 9.31 -20.21
C ARG A 230 -11.69 10.20 -21.46
N TYR A 231 -12.85 10.49 -22.06
CA TYR A 231 -12.95 11.43 -23.18
C TYR A 231 -13.05 12.89 -22.73
N SER A 232 -13.43 13.13 -21.48
CA SER A 232 -13.45 14.48 -20.89
C SER A 232 -12.06 14.99 -20.49
N ILE A 233 -11.10 14.09 -20.31
CA ILE A 233 -9.72 14.40 -19.92
C ILE A 233 -8.95 14.97 -21.12
N ARG A 234 -8.47 16.22 -21.01
CA ARG A 234 -7.88 16.96 -22.15
C ARG A 234 -6.45 17.44 -21.95
N LYS A 235 -5.99 17.57 -20.71
CA LYS A 235 -4.69 18.20 -20.42
C LYS A 235 -3.81 17.28 -19.60
N ALA A 236 -2.56 17.07 -20.02
CA ALA A 236 -1.58 16.34 -19.24
C ALA A 236 -0.13 16.76 -19.50
N TYR A 237 0.72 16.55 -18.50
CA TYR A 237 2.17 16.61 -18.67
C TYR A 237 2.68 15.24 -19.13
N LEU A 238 2.99 15.12 -20.43
CA LEU A 238 3.49 13.88 -21.02
C LEU A 238 5.02 13.82 -21.14
N HIS A 239 5.72 14.85 -20.67
CA HIS A 239 7.18 14.87 -20.71
C HIS A 239 7.78 13.85 -19.73
N GLY A 240 8.92 13.25 -20.09
CA GLY A 240 9.60 12.25 -19.25
C GLY A 240 9.00 10.83 -19.28
N LEU A 241 7.82 10.63 -19.87
CA LEU A 241 7.26 9.30 -20.09
C LEU A 241 7.94 8.61 -21.29
N SER A 242 8.11 7.28 -21.21
CA SER A 242 8.57 6.46 -22.34
C SER A 242 7.56 6.49 -23.49
N SER A 243 8.01 6.17 -24.71
CA SER A 243 7.11 6.10 -25.88
C SER A 243 5.98 5.10 -25.65
N GLU A 244 6.29 3.91 -25.13
CA GLU A 244 5.30 2.86 -24.85
C GLU A 244 4.22 3.33 -23.87
N VAL A 245 4.61 4.02 -22.78
CA VAL A 245 3.64 4.56 -21.81
C VAL A 245 2.77 5.63 -22.47
N LYS A 246 3.35 6.49 -23.33
CA LYS A 246 2.59 7.51 -24.06
C LYS A 246 1.58 6.87 -25.01
N ASP A 247 1.98 5.86 -25.77
CA ASP A 247 1.12 5.20 -26.74
C ASP A 247 -0.10 4.57 -26.04
N ILE A 248 0.11 3.90 -24.90
CA ILE A 248 -0.98 3.37 -24.07
C ILE A 248 -1.85 4.50 -23.52
N LEU A 249 -1.26 5.57 -22.98
CA LEU A 249 -2.02 6.70 -22.43
C LEU A 249 -2.91 7.36 -23.48
N MET A 250 -2.43 7.49 -24.72
CA MET A 250 -3.22 8.06 -25.82
C MET A 250 -4.37 7.13 -26.24
N LYS A 251 -4.25 5.81 -26.05
CA LYS A 251 -5.37 4.87 -26.22
C LYS A 251 -6.42 5.01 -25.11
N ILE A 252 -5.98 5.20 -23.86
CA ILE A 252 -6.85 5.34 -22.69
C ILE A 252 -7.57 6.70 -22.70
N PHE A 253 -6.84 7.79 -22.94
CA PHE A 253 -7.31 9.18 -22.94
C PHE A 253 -7.17 9.81 -24.33
N PRO A 254 -8.08 9.53 -25.29
CA PRO A 254 -7.88 9.89 -26.71
C PRO A 254 -7.81 11.39 -26.99
N ASN A 255 -8.37 12.21 -26.10
CA ASN A 255 -8.45 13.66 -26.27
C ASN A 255 -7.37 14.42 -25.49
N VAL A 256 -6.41 13.72 -24.87
CA VAL A 256 -5.37 14.36 -24.08
C VAL A 256 -4.37 15.08 -24.97
N ILE A 257 -4.04 16.32 -24.62
CA ILE A 257 -3.05 17.16 -25.28
C ILE A 257 -1.95 17.47 -24.26
N GLN A 258 -0.71 17.47 -24.73
CA GLN A 258 0.42 17.83 -23.88
C GLN A 258 0.35 19.32 -23.49
N ILE A 259 0.40 19.60 -22.19
CA ILE A 259 0.59 20.96 -21.68
C ILE A 259 2.03 21.37 -22.00
N SER A 260 2.21 22.22 -23.01
CA SER A 260 3.50 22.87 -23.27
C SER A 260 3.66 24.07 -22.33
N LYS A 261 4.88 24.27 -21.82
CA LYS A 261 5.20 25.35 -20.86
C LYS A 261 5.08 26.75 -21.48
N ASP A 262 4.91 26.84 -22.80
CA ASP A 262 5.10 28.08 -23.57
C ASP A 262 3.80 28.69 -24.12
N ARG A 263 2.62 28.17 -23.76
CA ARG A 263 1.34 28.62 -24.36
C ARG A 263 0.30 29.19 -23.41
N GLU A 264 0.61 29.36 -22.13
CA GLU A 264 -0.33 29.98 -21.18
C GLU A 264 -0.41 31.53 -21.27
N SER A 265 0.24 32.14 -22.26
CA SER A 265 0.28 33.60 -22.46
C SER A 265 -0.50 34.13 -23.68
N GLU A 266 -1.21 33.30 -24.43
CA GLU A 266 -2.06 33.77 -25.54
C GLU A 266 -3.54 33.51 -25.26
N GLU A 267 -4.20 34.48 -24.63
CA GLU A 267 -5.57 34.89 -24.98
C GLU A 267 -5.90 36.20 -24.24
N THR A 268 -5.35 37.31 -24.74
CA THR A 268 -6.00 38.62 -24.64
C THR A 268 -6.11 39.14 -26.07
N PRO A 269 -7.32 39.36 -26.63
CA PRO A 269 -7.47 39.91 -27.97
C PRO A 269 -7.00 41.38 -27.95
N GLY A 270 -5.74 41.61 -28.31
CA GLY A 270 -5.23 42.95 -28.58
C GLY A 270 -5.75 43.47 -29.93
N PRO A 271 -5.93 44.79 -30.11
CA PRO A 271 -6.52 45.35 -31.31
C PRO A 271 -5.60 45.13 -32.52
N ILE A 272 -6.22 44.80 -33.66
CA ILE A 272 -5.59 44.69 -34.97
C ILE A 272 -4.83 45.98 -35.29
N LEU A 273 -3.49 45.90 -35.32
CA LEU A 273 -2.64 46.96 -35.90
C LEU A 273 -2.22 46.56 -37.32
N ILE A 274 -2.44 47.51 -38.21
CA ILE A 274 -2.20 47.49 -39.66
C ILE A 274 -0.69 47.31 -39.94
N PRO A 275 -0.26 46.59 -41.00
CA PRO A 275 1.16 46.36 -41.29
C PRO A 275 1.82 47.61 -41.89
N GLU A 276 2.92 48.06 -41.30
CA GLU A 276 3.82 49.09 -41.84
C GLU A 276 5.14 48.42 -42.30
N PRO A 277 5.81 48.90 -43.38
CA PRO A 277 6.68 48.06 -44.19
C PRO A 277 8.10 47.91 -43.65
N THR A 278 8.66 46.76 -43.99
CA THR A 278 9.98 46.22 -43.70
C THR A 278 11.14 47.17 -44.05
N PRO A 279 12.10 47.37 -43.14
CA PRO A 279 13.49 47.63 -43.47
C PRO A 279 14.38 46.38 -43.28
N GLU A 280 15.38 46.28 -44.17
CA GLU A 280 16.40 45.23 -44.29
C GLU A 280 17.18 44.89 -43.01
N PRO A 281 17.84 43.71 -42.96
CA PRO A 281 18.39 43.16 -41.73
C PRO A 281 19.80 43.70 -41.44
N GLU A 282 19.95 44.42 -40.33
CA GLU A 282 21.25 44.62 -39.71
C GLU A 282 21.56 43.44 -38.77
N THR A 283 22.59 42.67 -39.13
CA THR A 283 23.22 41.64 -38.31
C THR A 283 23.83 42.24 -37.03
N PRO A 284 23.45 41.76 -35.82
CA PRO A 284 24.23 42.04 -34.62
C PRO A 284 24.87 40.77 -34.05
N THR A 285 26.14 40.95 -33.70
CA THR A 285 27.10 40.07 -33.06
C THR A 285 26.59 39.32 -31.80
N PRO A 286 27.14 38.13 -31.50
CA PRO A 286 26.75 37.34 -30.34
C PRO A 286 27.30 37.97 -29.06
N LYS A 287 26.43 38.58 -28.25
CA LYS A 287 26.73 38.91 -26.85
C LYS A 287 26.46 37.69 -25.98
N TYR A 288 27.52 37.00 -25.58
CA TYR A 288 27.47 36.03 -24.48
C TYR A 288 27.17 36.78 -23.17
N TYR A 289 25.92 36.73 -22.72
CA TYR A 289 25.57 37.02 -21.34
C TYR A 289 25.67 35.72 -20.54
N THR A 290 26.71 35.61 -19.71
CA THR A 290 26.73 34.65 -18.61
C THR A 290 25.97 35.30 -17.45
N GLU A 291 24.73 34.88 -17.24
CA GLU A 291 24.00 35.19 -16.01
C GLU A 291 24.60 34.37 -14.85
N PRO A 292 24.95 34.97 -13.71
CA PRO A 292 25.33 34.21 -12.53
C PRO A 292 24.08 33.54 -11.96
N VAL A 293 24.07 32.20 -12.01
CA VAL A 293 23.09 31.35 -11.32
C VAL A 293 23.07 31.74 -9.83
N LYS A 294 22.02 32.42 -9.39
CA LYS A 294 21.75 32.63 -7.97
C LYS A 294 21.39 31.27 -7.35
N LEU A 295 22.29 30.78 -6.51
CA LEU A 295 22.07 29.64 -5.64
C LEU A 295 20.84 29.92 -4.75
N GLN A 296 19.68 29.34 -5.09
CA GLN A 296 18.53 29.31 -4.19
C GLN A 296 18.90 28.46 -2.99
N THR A 297 19.20 29.13 -1.88
CA THR A 297 19.43 28.51 -0.58
C THR A 297 18.10 27.92 -0.11
N HIS A 298 18.03 26.59 -0.10
CA HIS A 298 16.90 25.82 0.40
C HIS A 298 16.70 26.12 1.90
N ARG A 299 15.76 27.03 2.20
CA ARG A 299 15.43 27.43 3.57
C ARG A 299 14.80 26.25 4.29
N SER A 300 15.56 25.65 5.22
CA SER A 300 15.24 24.40 5.89
C SER A 300 13.91 24.44 6.66
N ARG A 301 12.92 23.70 6.16
CA ARG A 301 11.65 23.37 6.86
C ARG A 301 11.84 22.54 8.14
N GLY A 302 13.08 22.13 8.47
CA GLY A 302 13.41 21.30 9.64
C GLY A 302 13.26 22.00 11.01
N LYS A 303 13.21 23.33 11.08
CA LYS A 303 13.10 24.03 12.38
C LYS A 303 11.70 24.00 12.99
N ILE A 304 10.65 23.88 12.15
CA ILE A 304 9.25 23.92 12.65
C ILE A 304 8.86 22.58 13.29
N ILE A 305 9.32 21.45 12.74
CA ILE A 305 9.02 20.11 13.28
C ILE A 305 9.67 19.93 14.65
N GLY A 306 10.91 20.40 14.84
CA GLY A 306 11.59 20.32 16.14
C GLY A 306 10.87 21.05 17.26
N ILE A 307 10.26 22.22 16.98
CA ILE A 307 9.51 23.00 17.98
C ILE A 307 8.24 22.27 18.39
N ILE A 308 7.50 21.66 17.43
CA ILE A 308 6.26 20.94 17.71
C ILE A 308 6.53 19.71 18.60
N VAL A 309 7.58 18.94 18.31
CA VAL A 309 7.94 17.76 19.11
C VAL A 309 8.34 18.15 20.54
N MET A 310 9.10 19.22 20.71
CA MET A 310 9.50 19.73 22.03
C MET A 310 8.28 20.18 22.86
N MET A 311 7.31 20.84 22.22
CA MET A 311 6.08 21.33 22.87
C MET A 311 5.19 20.17 23.35
N VAL A 312 5.02 19.13 22.54
CA VAL A 312 4.23 17.94 22.91
C VAL A 312 4.91 17.20 24.06
N PHE A 313 6.23 17.04 24.00
CA PHE A 313 6.98 16.36 25.07
C PHE A 313 6.89 17.12 26.41
N THR A 314 7.03 18.45 26.41
CA THR A 314 6.89 19.26 27.62
C THR A 314 5.48 19.22 28.19
N MET A 315 4.44 19.19 27.35
CA MET A 315 3.06 19.01 27.83
C MET A 315 2.84 17.64 28.48
N LEU A 316 3.38 16.55 27.93
CA LEU A 316 3.25 15.22 28.51
C LEU A 316 3.97 15.10 29.86
N VAL A 317 5.17 15.69 29.98
CA VAL A 317 5.90 15.74 31.25
C VAL A 317 5.13 16.55 32.30
N ALA A 318 4.61 17.72 31.94
CA ALA A 318 3.80 18.53 32.85
C ALA A 318 2.53 17.79 33.29
N PHE A 319 1.85 17.10 32.37
CA PHE A 319 0.67 16.30 32.68
C PHE A 319 0.99 15.16 33.67
N ALA A 320 2.10 14.44 33.46
CA ALA A 320 2.54 13.38 34.36
C ALA A 320 2.86 13.90 35.77
N ILE A 321 3.53 15.06 35.88
CA ILE A 321 3.83 15.69 37.18
C ILE A 321 2.54 16.08 37.90
N ILE A 322 1.60 16.73 37.20
CA ILE A 322 0.30 17.13 37.79
C ILE A 322 -0.46 15.90 38.29
N HIS A 323 -0.48 14.81 37.51
CA HIS A 323 -1.14 13.57 37.93
C HIS A 323 -0.49 12.94 39.15
N THR A 324 0.84 12.96 39.23
CA THR A 324 1.59 12.41 40.37
C THR A 324 1.37 13.23 41.64
N LEU A 325 1.36 14.56 41.54
CA LEU A 325 1.06 15.44 42.66
C LEU A 325 -0.38 15.29 43.15
N LYS A 326 -1.33 15.04 42.24
CA LYS A 326 -2.73 14.83 42.59
C LYS A 326 -2.95 13.50 43.32
N LEU A 327 -2.17 12.46 43.01
CA LEU A 327 -2.24 11.16 43.69
C LEU A 327 -1.65 11.21 45.11
N ASN A 328 -0.59 11.99 45.34
CA ASN A 328 0.05 12.07 46.66
C ASN A 328 -0.75 12.90 47.69
N ASN A 329 -1.71 13.73 47.24
CA ASN A 329 -2.55 14.54 48.13
C ASN A 329 -3.86 13.84 48.57
N VAL A 330 -4.06 12.55 48.22
CA VAL A 330 -5.32 11.81 48.48
C VAL A 330 -5.18 10.76 49.59
N THR A 331 -4.01 10.60 50.20
CA THR A 331 -3.81 9.73 51.37
C THR A 331 -3.51 10.55 52.62
N PRO A 332 -4.47 10.69 53.56
CA PRO A 332 -4.26 11.31 54.86
C PRO A 332 -3.40 10.46 55.80
#